data_AF-A0A9P6RX21-F1
#
_entry.id   AF-A0A9P6RX21-F1
#
_cell.length_a   1.000
_cell.length_b   1.000
_cell.length_c   1.000
_cell.angle_alpha   90.00
_cell.angle_beta   90.00
_cell.angle_gamma   90.00
#
_symmetry.space_group_name_H-M   'P 1'
#
loop_
_entity.id
_entity.type
_entity.pdbx_description
1 polymer ?
#
loop_
_entity_poly.entity_id
_entity_poly.type
_entity_poly.pdbx_seq_one_letter_code
_entity_poly.pdbx_strand_id
1 'polypeptide(L)' 'MRDNRPNKSNRPMKTKTIFCVIEGESTMSAFPITFSEKDFIADVKNLIKAAKTPMFDHISAT' A
#
# COMPACT_ATOMS: atom_id res chain seq x y z
N MET A 1 -38.01 5.04 -23.46
CA MET A 1 -36.77 4.23 -23.30
C MET A 1 -36.10 4.69 -22.00
N ARG A 2 -35.85 3.80 -21.05
CA ARG A 2 -35.18 4.15 -19.77
C ARG A 2 -33.70 3.83 -19.91
N ASP A 3 -32.84 4.85 -19.79
CA ASP A 3 -31.40 4.71 -19.86
C ASP A 3 -30.87 3.90 -18.67
N ASN A 4 -30.50 2.65 -18.93
CA ASN A 4 -29.87 1.77 -17.95
C ASN A 4 -28.35 2.00 -17.93
N ARG A 5 -27.91 3.21 -17.55
CA ARG A 5 -26.48 3.51 -17.40
C ARG A 5 -25.92 2.73 -16.20
N PRO A 6 -24.88 1.90 -16.36
CA PRO A 6 -24.27 1.18 -15.25
C PRO A 6 -23.68 2.17 -14.23
N ASN A 7 -24.06 2.01 -12.96
CA ASN A 7 -23.56 2.79 -11.84
C ASN A 7 -22.03 2.58 -11.72
N LYS A 8 -21.24 3.64 -11.96
CA LYS A 8 -19.77 3.63 -11.98
C LYS A 8 -19.11 3.25 -10.64
N SER A 9 -19.89 3.05 -9.57
CA SER A 9 -19.39 2.86 -8.20
C SER A 9 -18.91 1.44 -7.86
N ASN A 10 -19.23 0.41 -8.65
CA ASN A 10 -18.85 -0.98 -8.36
C ASN A 10 -17.54 -1.46 -9.01
N ARG A 11 -16.66 -0.55 -9.45
CA ARG A 11 -15.37 -0.99 -10.00
C ARG A 11 -14.47 -1.45 -8.85
N PRO A 12 -13.95 -2.70 -8.88
CA PRO A 12 -13.02 -3.15 -7.85
C PRO A 12 -11.83 -2.19 -7.82
N MET A 13 -11.52 -1.68 -6.63
CA MET A 13 -10.35 -0.82 -6.45
C MET A 13 -9.12 -1.59 -6.89
N LYS A 14 -8.39 -1.03 -7.85
CA LYS A 14 -7.12 -1.62 -8.27
C LYS A 14 -6.13 -1.46 -7.12
N THR A 15 -5.59 -2.59 -6.67
CA THR A 15 -4.54 -2.67 -5.66
C THR A 15 -3.24 -3.10 -6.30
N LYS A 16 -2.14 -2.66 -5.71
CA LYS A 16 -0.78 -3.07 -6.05
C LYS A 16 -0.11 -3.61 -4.81
N THR A 17 0.76 -4.59 -5.00
CA THR A 17 1.61 -5.13 -3.94
C THR A 17 3.06 -4.89 -4.32
N ILE A 18 3.82 -4.32 -3.39
CA ILE A 18 5.28 -4.18 -3.50
C ILE A 18 5.93 -4.99 -2.39
N PHE A 19 7.13 -5.51 -2.66
CA PHE A 19 7.93 -6.21 -1.67
C PHE A 19 9.08 -5.29 -1.25
N CYS A 20 9.08 -4.92 0.03
CA CYS A 20 10.08 -4.03 0.60
C CYS A 20 11.24 -4.85 1.18
N VAL A 21 12.47 -4.50 0.82
CA VAL A 21 13.70 -5.05 1.38
C VAL A 21 14.34 -3.97 2.25
N ILE A 22 14.85 -4.35 3.42
CA ILE A 22 15.63 -3.44 4.25
C ILE A 22 17.08 -3.50 3.78
N GLU A 23 17.69 -2.34 3.58
CA GLU A 23 19.11 -2.24 3.26
C GLU A 23 19.95 -2.95 4.33
N GLY A 24 20.83 -3.86 3.90
CA GLY A 24 21.64 -4.70 4.80
C GLY A 24 20.97 -6.00 5.24
N GLU A 25 19.67 -6.20 4.97
CA GLU A 25 19.03 -7.50 5.15
C GLU A 25 19.03 -8.34 3.85
N SER A 26 18.82 -9.65 4.00
CA SER A 26 18.64 -10.57 2.87
C SER A 26 17.34 -10.28 2.13
N THR A 27 17.31 -10.46 0.81
CA THR A 27 16.06 -10.37 0.03
C THR A 27 15.01 -11.40 0.46
N MET A 28 15.41 -12.46 1.18
CA MET A 28 14.48 -13.42 1.79
C MET A 28 13.66 -12.82 2.95
N SER A 29 14.10 -11.72 3.56
CA SER A 29 13.34 -11.00 4.60
C SER A 29 12.43 -9.90 4.03
N ALA A 30 12.25 -9.88 2.70
CA ALA A 30 11.34 -8.96 2.06
C ALA A 30 9.93 -9.11 2.61
N PHE A 31 9.25 -7.99 2.87
CA PHE A 31 7.89 -7.98 3.39
C PHE A 31 6.94 -7.31 2.39
N PRO A 32 5.73 -7.86 2.20
CA PRO A 32 4.76 -7.32 1.26
C PRO A 32 4.00 -6.13 1.84
N ILE A 33 3.80 -5.09 1.04
CA ILE A 33 2.88 -3.99 1.30
C ILE A 33 1.86 -3.92 0.16
N THR A 34 0.57 -3.95 0.51
CA THR A 34 -0.52 -3.81 -0.45
C THR A 34 -1.23 -2.48 -0.24
N PHE A 35 -1.44 -1.75 -1.32
CA PHE A 35 -2.08 -0.43 -1.32
C PHE A 35 -2.94 -0.24 -2.58
N SER A 36 -3.89 0.69 -2.54
CA SER A 36 -4.68 1.07 -3.71
C SER A 36 -3.93 2.05 -4.61
N GLU A 37 -4.17 2.01 -5.92
CA GLU A 37 -3.64 3.03 -6.86
C GLU A 37 -4.09 4.47 -6.53
N LYS A 38 -5.11 4.63 -5.68
CA LYS A 38 -5.62 5.92 -5.24
C LYS A 38 -5.05 6.38 -3.89
N ASP A 39 -4.28 5.54 -3.22
CA ASP A 39 -3.71 5.88 -1.92
C ASP A 39 -2.64 6.95 -2.10
N PHE A 40 -2.55 7.87 -1.15
CA PHE A 40 -1.48 8.86 -1.17
C PHE A 40 -0.17 8.19 -0.79
N ILE A 41 0.95 8.73 -1.28
CA ILE A 41 2.30 8.25 -0.91
C ILE A 41 2.49 8.29 0.61
N ALA A 42 1.89 9.28 1.30
CA ALA A 42 1.92 9.37 2.76
C ALA A 42 1.29 8.14 3.44
N ASP A 43 0.17 7.64 2.90
CA ASP A 43 -0.50 6.44 3.43
C ASP A 43 0.36 5.19 3.19
N VAL A 44 1.00 5.09 2.01
CA VAL A 44 1.93 4.00 1.71
C VAL A 44 3.14 4.01 2.66
N LYS A 45 3.69 5.18 2.98
CA LYS A 45 4.77 5.32 3.98
C LYS A 45 4.32 4.81 5.35
N ASN A 46 3.09 5.12 5.77
CA ASN A 46 2.55 4.64 7.04
C ASN A 46 2.36 3.11 7.05
N LEU A 47 1.89 2.53 5.94
CA LEU A 47 1.78 1.07 5.80
C LEU A 47 3.13 0.37 5.92
N ILE A 48 4.18 0.90 5.27
CA ILE A 48 5.54 0.35 5.37
C ILE A 48 6.02 0.33 6.83
N LYS A 49 5.76 1.40 7.58
CA LYS A 49 6.17 1.50 8.99
C LYS A 49 5.44 0.50 9.87
N ALA A 50 4.11 0.45 9.75
CA ALA A 50 3.28 -0.47 10.52
C ALA A 50 3.65 -1.94 10.29
N ALA A 51 4.03 -2.31 9.06
CA ALA A 51 4.36 -3.69 8.72
C ALA A 51 5.62 -4.23 9.41
N LYS A 52 6.49 -3.36 9.94
CA LYS A 52 7.73 -3.78 10.61
C LYS A 52 7.95 -3.05 11.95
N THR A 53 6.90 -2.54 12.58
CA THR A 53 6.93 -2.05 13.97
C THR A 53 7.48 -3.14 14.91
N PRO A 54 8.35 -2.80 15.88
CA PRO A 54 8.80 -1.45 16.24
C PRO A 54 10.03 -0.94 15.46
N MET A 55 10.52 -1.70 14.48
CA MET A 55 11.77 -1.41 13.77
C MET A 55 11.78 -0.05 13.07
N PHE A 56 10.62 0.47 12.68
CA PHE A 56 10.51 1.76 11.98
C PHE A 56 9.87 2.88 12.79
N ASP A 57 9.57 2.67 14.07
CA ASP A 57 8.86 3.65 14.91
C ASP A 57 9.65 4.95 15.11
N HIS A 58 10.98 4.89 14.98
CA HIS A 58 11.88 6.05 15.11
C HIS A 58 12.05 6.84 13.81
N ILE A 59 11.51 6.36 12.68
CA ILE A 59 11.58 7.05 11.39
C ILE A 59 10.33 7.93 11.27
N SER A 60 10.48 9.24 11.09
CA SER A 60 9.34 10.16 10.90
C SER A 60 8.66 9.98 9.53
N ALA A 61 7.33 10.04 9.48
CA ALA A 61 6.52 9.89 8.25
C ALA A 61 6.18 11.28 7.68
N THR A 62 7.19 12.09 7.42
CA THR A 62 7.02 13.38 6.71
C THR A 62 7.14 13.20 5.21
#